data_AF-A0AAV6TPP2-F1
#
_entry.id   AF-A0AAV6TPP2-F1
#
_cell.length_a   1.000
_cell.length_b   1.000
_cell.length_c   1.000
_cell.angle_alpha   90.00
_cell.angle_beta   90.00
_cell.angle_gamma   90.00
#
_symmetry.space_group_name_H-M   'P 1'
#
loop_
_entity.id
_entity.type
_entity.pdbx_description
1 polymer ?
#
loop_
_entity_poly.entity_id
_entity_poly.type
_entity_poly.pdbx_seq_one_letter_code
_entity_poly.pdbx_strand_id
1 'polypeptide(L)' 'LLVHYDPSKELVLACDASPYGVGAVLSHSINGEDRPIAFASRTLTPAEKNYAHIEKRP' A
#
# COMPACT_ATOMS: atom_id res chain seq x y z
N LEU A 1 5.63 5.84 -14.06
CA LEU A 1 4.76 5.23 -15.10
C LEU A 1 3.76 4.34 -14.39
N LEU A 2 2.45 4.55 -14.57
CA LEU A 2 1.42 3.67 -14.03
C LEU A 2 0.95 2.71 -15.13
N VAL A 3 0.51 1.51 -14.74
CA VAL A 3 -0.10 0.54 -15.66
C VAL A 3 -1.60 0.44 -15.42
N HIS A 4 -2.35 0.04 -16.45
CA HIS A 4 -3.77 -0.21 -16.30
C HIS A 4 -4.02 -1.47 -15.48
N TYR A 5 -5.11 -1.44 -14.73
CA TYR A 5 -5.63 -2.61 -14.03
C TYR A 5 -6.08 -3.68 -15.03
N ASP A 6 -5.64 -4.91 -14.80
CA ASP A 6 -5.99 -6.10 -15.56
C ASP A 6 -6.35 -7.24 -14.58
N PRO A 7 -7.61 -7.68 -14.52
CA PRO A 7 -8.05 -8.71 -13.57
C PRO A 7 -7.45 -10.10 -13.84
N SER A 8 -6.81 -10.32 -15.00
CA SER A 8 -6.12 -11.58 -15.32
C SER A 8 -4.71 -11.66 -14.75
N LYS A 9 -4.15 -10.52 -14.30
CA LYS A 9 -2.80 -10.42 -13.76
C LYS A 9 -2.83 -10.46 -12.24
N GLU A 10 -1.78 -11.03 -11.66
CA GLU A 10 -1.61 -11.03 -10.20
C GLU A 10 -1.51 -9.60 -9.67
N LEU A 11 -2.14 -9.37 -8.52
CA LEU A 11 -2.16 -8.08 -7.83
C LEU A 11 -1.32 -8.17 -6.56
N VAL A 12 -0.46 -7.17 -6.39
CA VAL A 12 0.36 -6.99 -5.19
C VAL A 12 -0.03 -5.67 -4.54
N LEU A 13 -0.44 -5.76 -3.27
CA LEU A 13 -0.74 -4.61 -2.43
C LEU A 13 0.35 -4.47 -1.37
N ALA A 14 1.19 -3.45 -1.51
CA ALA A 14 2.18 -3.08 -0.50
C ALA A 14 1.61 -1.93 0.34
N CYS A 15 1.56 -2.10 1.65
CA CYS A 15 1.09 -1.08 2.58
C CYS A 15 2.20 -0.76 3.59
N ASP A 16 2.37 0.52 3.88
CA ASP A 16 3.24 0.99 4.95
C ASP A 16 2.50 2.05 5.78
N ALA A 17 2.84 2.13 7.05
CA ALA A 17 2.18 3.04 7.97
C ALA A 17 3.20 3.70 8.88
N SER A 18 3.06 5.01 9.02
CA SER A 18 3.87 5.85 9.90
C SER A 18 2.98 6.43 11.01
N PRO A 19 3.57 7.04 12.05
CA PRO A 19 2.81 7.77 13.08
C PRO A 19 1.95 8.92 12.54
N TYR A 20 2.16 9.35 11.30
CA TYR A 20 1.48 10.50 10.71
C TYR A 20 0.42 10.11 9.68
N GLY A 21 0.58 8.97 9.01
CA GLY A 21 -0.19 8.61 7.83
C GLY A 21 0.06 7.19 7.39
N VAL A 22 -0.87 6.65 6.61
CA VAL A 22 -0.75 5.37 5.94
C VAL A 22 -0.57 5.58 4.44
N GLY A 23 0.24 4.73 3.82
CA GLY A 23 0.46 4.65 2.40
C GLY A 23 0.22 3.24 1.89
N ALA A 24 -0.26 3.14 0.66
CA ALA A 24 -0.44 1.89 -0.04
C ALA A 24 -0.12 2.04 -1.53
N VAL A 25 0.44 0.99 -2.12
CA VAL A 25 0.72 0.86 -3.55
C VAL A 25 0.02 -0.40 -4.05
N LEU A 26 -0.88 -0.22 -4.99
CA LEU A 26 -1.46 -1.33 -5.75
C LEU A 26 -0.66 -1.50 -7.04
N SER A 27 -0.20 -2.72 -7.31
CA SER A 27 0.64 -3.04 -8.47
C SER A 27 0.27 -4.40 -9.08
N HIS A 28 0.68 -4.62 -10.33
CA HIS A 28 0.69 -5.95 -10.94
C HIS A 28 2.06 -6.58 -10.82
N SER A 29 2.12 -7.86 -10.46
CA SER A 29 3.35 -8.63 -10.62
C SER A 29 3.44 -9.12 -12.07
N ILE A 30 4.40 -8.60 -12.84
CA ILE A 30 4.62 -8.96 -14.24
C ILE A 30 6.05 -9.46 -14.38
N ASN A 31 6.22 -10.75 -14.64
CA ASN A 31 7.53 -11.39 -14.79
C ASN A 31 8.48 -11.17 -13.59
N GLY A 32 7.94 -11.11 -12.38
CA GLY A 32 8.70 -10.86 -11.15
C GLY A 32 9.03 -9.40 -10.87
N GLU A 33 8.53 -8.45 -11.68
CA GLU A 33 8.59 -7.02 -11.40
C GLU A 33 7.22 -6.45 -11.04
N ASP A 34 7.17 -5.66 -9.97
CA ASP A 34 5.96 -4.95 -9.55
C ASP A 34 5.77 -3.69 -10.40
N ARG A 35 4.65 -3.62 -11.11
CA ARG A 35 4.25 -2.50 -11.96
C ARG A 35 3.09 -1.74 -11.31
N PRO A 36 3.30 -0.50 -10.83
CA PRO A 36 2.30 0.21 -10.04
C PRO A 36 1.07 0.60 -10.89
N ILE A 37 -0.11 0.36 -10.34
CA ILE A 37 -1.42 0.72 -10.89
C ILE A 37 -1.92 2.01 -10.23
N ALA A 38 -1.85 2.07 -8.90
CA ALA A 38 -2.34 3.19 -8.13
C ALA A 38 -1.58 3.37 -6.81
N PHE A 39 -1.50 4.61 -6.35
CA PHE A 39 -1.00 4.99 -5.04
C PHE A 39 -2.15 5.54 -4.21
N ALA A 40 -2.25 5.12 -2.96
CA ALA A 40 -3.17 5.67 -1.99
C ALA A 40 -2.38 6.14 -0.77
N SER A 41 -2.71 7.31 -0.24
CA SER A 41 -2.15 7.77 1.02
C SER A 41 -3.19 8.57 1.78
N ARG A 42 -3.16 8.46 3.11
CA ARG A 42 -4.06 9.19 3.99
C ARG A 42 -3.35 9.56 5.28
N THR A 43 -3.46 10.82 5.67
CA THR A 43 -3.03 11.30 6.99
C THR A 43 -3.92 10.71 8.07
N LEU A 44 -3.32 10.19 9.13
CA LEU A 44 -4.05 9.67 10.29
C LEU A 44 -4.76 10.82 11.00
N THR A 45 -6.02 10.60 11.36
CA THR A 45 -6.76 11.51 12.25
C THR A 45 -6.12 11.52 13.65
N PRO A 46 -6.35 12.58 14.47
CA PRO A 46 -5.79 12.64 15.82
C PRO A 46 -6.14 11.42 16.69
N ALA A 47 -7.35 10.86 16.52
CA ALA A 47 -7.74 9.63 17.21
C ALA A 47 -6.95 8.43 16.68
N GLU A 48 -6.72 8.34 15.37
CA GLU A 48 -6.02 7.22 14.76
C GLU A 48 -4.51 7.19 15.07
N LYS A 49 -3.90 8.35 15.31
CA LYS A 49 -2.50 8.44 15.76
C LYS A 49 -2.25 7.81 17.13
N ASN A 50 -3.31 7.69 17.94
CA ASN A 50 -3.23 7.08 19.26
C ASN A 50 -3.45 5.56 19.24
N TYR A 51 -3.79 4.96 18.08
CA TYR A 51 -3.76 3.50 17.97
C TYR A 51 -2.30 3.05 18.04
N ALA A 52 -2.00 2.14 18.97
CA ALA A 52 -0.68 1.55 19.09
C ALA A 52 -0.28 0.95 17.73
N HIS A 53 0.85 1.40 17.18
CA HIS A 53 1.46 0.79 16.00
C HIS A 53 2.01 -0.56 16.43
N ILE A 54 1.14 -1.58 16.49
CA ILE A 54 1.54 -2.95 16.76
C ILE A 54 2.25 -3.42 15.50
N GLU A 55 3.55 -3.13 15.39
CA GLU A 55 4.45 -3.85 14.50
C GLU A 55 4.36 -5.32 14.92
N LYS A 56 3.56 -6.11 14.20
CA LYS A 56 3.58 -7.56 14.35
C LYS A 56 4.85 -8.04 13.63
N ARG A 57 6.00 -7.93 14.32
CA ARG A 57 7.26 -8.50 13.83
C ARG A 57 7.19 -10.02 13.89
N PRO A 58 7.45 -10.74 12.78
CA PRO A 58 8.01 -12.08 12.86
C PRO A 58 9.48 -12.05 13.31
#